data_AF-A0A920JHH6-F1
#
_entry.id   AF-A0A920JHH6-F1
#
_cell.length_a   1.000
_cell.length_b   1.000
_cell.length_c   1.000
_cell.angle_alpha   90.00
_cell.angle_beta   90.00
_cell.angle_gamma   90.00
#
_symmetry.space_group_name_H-M   'P 1'
#
loop_
_entity.id
_entity.type
_entity.pdbx_description
1 polymer ?
#
loop_
_entity_poly.entity_id
_entity_poly.type
_entity_poly.pdbx_seq_one_letter_code
_entity_poly.pdbx_strand_id
1 'polypeptide(L)'
;MHEGTDEIRNGQYLAVNIPVYTDEAAEKIKSGDYVLPQNTVVGIGAAPLLDVPENVKIDWIAVVCNPHWANFIGGARTVIDGTPPRGACGSSFCSDLFATPWHDDNVVITPGDLGGRMNNRLKPEEMFVVIPSKYLESFSRS
;
A
#
# COMPACT_ATOMS: atom_id res chain seq x y z
N MET A 1 -11.66 9.15 -21.13
CA MET A 1 -10.41 8.83 -20.40
C MET A 1 -9.87 10.12 -19.82
N HIS A 2 -9.53 10.15 -18.52
CA HIS A 2 -8.91 11.29 -17.85
C HIS A 2 -7.50 10.90 -17.43
N GLU A 3 -6.49 11.71 -17.76
CA GLU A 3 -5.07 11.45 -17.46
C GLU A 3 -4.70 11.59 -15.97
N GLY A 4 -5.69 11.69 -15.07
CA GLY A 4 -5.51 12.29 -13.75
C GLY A 4 -5.32 13.80 -13.85
N THR A 5 -5.34 14.51 -12.73
CA THR A 5 -4.97 15.94 -12.72
C THR A 5 -3.45 16.07 -12.80
N ASP A 6 -2.95 17.17 -13.37
CA ASP A 6 -1.51 17.47 -13.41
C ASP A 6 -0.88 17.45 -12.02
N GLU A 7 -1.65 17.85 -11.01
CA GLU A 7 -1.25 17.82 -9.60
C GLU A 7 -0.94 16.40 -9.10
N ILE A 8 -1.76 15.40 -9.45
CA ILE A 8 -1.53 14.00 -9.08
C ILE A 8 -0.42 13.39 -9.93
N ARG A 9 -0.41 13.68 -11.24
CA ARG A 9 0.58 13.12 -12.17
C ARG A 9 2.00 13.57 -11.84
N ASN A 10 2.18 14.86 -11.54
CA ASN A 10 3.49 15.45 -11.27
C ASN A 10 3.83 15.42 -9.77
N GLY A 11 2.94 14.91 -8.92
CA GLY A 11 3.18 14.74 -7.49
C GLY A 11 3.05 15.99 -6.65
N GLN A 12 2.62 17.13 -7.21
CA GLN A 12 2.58 18.42 -6.50
C GLN A 12 1.76 18.36 -5.20
N TYR A 13 0.75 17.50 -5.11
CA TYR A 13 0.01 17.29 -3.86
C TYR A 13 0.92 16.83 -2.69
N LEU A 14 2.05 16.16 -2.95
CA LEU A 14 3.03 15.79 -1.93
C LEU A 14 3.68 17.03 -1.32
N ALA A 15 4.11 17.98 -2.15
CA ALA A 15 4.71 19.24 -1.70
C ALA A 15 3.70 20.11 -0.94
N VAL A 16 2.43 20.08 -1.34
CA VAL A 16 1.36 20.84 -0.66
C VAL A 16 0.99 20.26 0.70
N ASN A 17 0.94 18.93 0.82
CA ASN A 17 0.37 18.27 2.01
C ASN A 17 1.41 17.71 2.98
N ILE A 18 2.66 17.52 2.54
CA ILE A 18 3.70 16.87 3.33
C ILE A 18 4.89 17.84 3.49
N PRO A 19 5.15 18.39 4.69
CA PRO A 19 6.14 19.45 4.90
C PRO A 19 7.58 19.16 4.49
N VAL A 20 7.93 17.89 4.27
CA VAL A 20 9.28 17.47 3.86
C VAL A 20 9.50 17.56 2.34
N TYR A 21 8.44 17.68 1.54
CA TYR A 21 8.53 17.69 0.08
C TYR A 21 8.64 19.12 -0.46
N THR A 22 9.64 19.35 -1.31
CA THR A 22 9.65 20.46 -2.28
C THR A 22 8.98 20.01 -3.57
N ASP A 23 8.61 20.94 -4.45
CA ASP A 23 8.08 20.60 -5.78
C ASP A 23 9.05 19.70 -6.57
N GLU A 24 10.35 20.01 -6.51
CA GLU A 24 11.40 19.19 -7.15
C GLU A 24 11.47 17.77 -6.55
N ALA A 25 11.37 17.64 -5.23
CA ALA A 25 11.38 16.34 -4.56
C ALA A 25 10.13 15.52 -4.91
N ALA A 26 8.98 16.17 -5.01
CA ALA A 26 7.71 15.55 -5.38
C ALA A 26 7.74 15.01 -6.82
N GLU A 27 8.23 15.81 -7.77
CA GLU A 27 8.39 15.40 -9.17
C GLU A 27 9.39 14.23 -9.30
N LYS A 28 10.54 14.32 -8.61
CA LYS A 28 11.55 13.24 -8.61
C LYS A 28 10.98 11.92 -8.11
N ILE A 29 10.24 11.93 -7.00
CA ILE A 29 9.58 10.70 -6.52
C ILE A 29 8.59 10.19 -7.56
N LYS A 30 7.71 11.06 -8.09
CA LYS A 30 6.68 10.60 -9.04
C LYS A 30 7.24 10.08 -10.35
N SER A 31 8.35 10.64 -10.84
CA SER A 31 9.02 10.11 -12.03
C SER A 31 9.62 8.72 -11.84
N GLY A 32 9.89 8.32 -10.59
CA GLY A 32 10.41 7.00 -10.23
C GLY A 32 9.32 5.97 -9.90
N ASP A 33 8.07 6.40 -9.70
CA ASP A 33 6.96 5.50 -9.42
C ASP A 33 6.59 4.70 -10.67
N TYR A 34 6.38 3.40 -10.50
CA TYR A 34 5.81 2.58 -11.57
C TYR A 34 4.35 2.93 -11.78
N VAL A 35 3.98 3.25 -13.02
CA VAL A 35 2.59 3.51 -13.41
C VAL A 35 2.01 2.23 -14.00
N LEU A 36 1.00 1.66 -13.33
CA LEU A 36 0.25 0.52 -13.86
C LEU A 36 -0.34 0.85 -15.24
N PRO A 37 -0.33 -0.11 -16.19
CA PRO A 37 -1.02 0.09 -17.46
C PRO A 37 -2.49 0.46 -17.23
N GLN A 38 -3.03 1.35 -18.05
CA GLN A 38 -4.42 1.77 -17.92
C GLN A 38 -5.37 0.57 -18.00
N ASN A 39 -6.45 0.62 -17.22
CA ASN A 39 -7.42 -0.47 -17.04
C ASN A 39 -6.88 -1.74 -16.35
N THR A 40 -5.63 -1.76 -15.87
CA THR A 40 -5.15 -2.86 -15.00
C THR A 40 -5.98 -2.93 -13.72
N VAL A 41 -6.32 -1.78 -13.15
CA VAL A 41 -7.23 -1.65 -12.01
C VAL A 41 -8.26 -0.58 -12.38
N VAL A 42 -9.52 -0.98 -12.44
CA VAL A 42 -10.66 -0.08 -12.77
C VAL A 42 -11.42 0.40 -11.53
N GLY A 43 -11.12 -0.20 -10.38
CA GLY A 43 -11.72 0.13 -9.10
C GLY A 43 -11.14 -0.74 -8.00
N ILE A 44 -11.20 -0.24 -6.78
CA ILE A 44 -10.78 -0.96 -5.59
C ILE A 44 -11.92 -0.92 -4.59
N GLY A 45 -12.39 -2.10 -4.20
CA GLY A 45 -13.27 -2.28 -3.06
C GLY A 45 -12.46 -2.69 -1.84
N ALA A 46 -12.73 -2.08 -0.69
CA ALA A 46 -12.18 -2.49 0.58
C ALA A 46 -13.33 -2.67 1.58
N ALA A 47 -13.28 -3.77 2.34
CA ALA A 47 -14.23 -4.08 3.40
C ALA A 47 -13.49 -4.81 4.53
N PRO A 48 -14.01 -4.78 5.77
CA PRO A 48 -13.58 -5.70 6.81
C PRO A 48 -13.65 -7.14 6.28
N LEU A 49 -12.67 -7.97 6.63
CA LEU A 49 -12.54 -9.32 6.06
C LEU A 49 -13.80 -10.17 6.24
N LEU A 50 -14.48 -10.03 7.38
CA LEU A 50 -15.71 -10.77 7.70
C LEU A 50 -16.95 -10.28 6.92
N ASP A 51 -16.88 -9.09 6.33
CA ASP A 51 -17.96 -8.48 5.57
C ASP A 51 -17.78 -8.67 4.05
N VAL A 52 -16.69 -9.32 3.63
CA VAL A 52 -16.48 -9.68 2.22
C VAL A 52 -17.42 -10.84 1.86
N PRO A 53 -18.30 -10.68 0.85
CA PRO A 53 -19.16 -11.77 0.40
C PRO A 53 -18.34 -12.99 -0.07
N GLU A 54 -18.82 -14.20 0.19
CA GLU A 54 -18.09 -15.44 -0.13
C GLU A 54 -17.74 -15.60 -1.63
N ASN A 55 -18.53 -14.98 -2.52
CA ASN A 55 -18.32 -15.02 -3.96
C ASN A 55 -17.36 -13.94 -4.48
N VAL A 56 -16.81 -13.10 -3.61
CA VAL A 56 -15.85 -12.05 -3.97
C VAL A 56 -14.43 -12.56 -3.76
N LYS A 57 -13.65 -12.58 -4.84
CA LYS A 57 -12.22 -12.89 -4.74
C LYS A 57 -11.49 -11.76 -4.03
N ILE A 58 -10.72 -12.11 -3.00
CA ILE A 58 -9.81 -11.21 -2.32
C ILE A 58 -8.45 -11.29 -3.02
N ASP A 59 -7.95 -10.16 -3.52
CA ASP A 59 -6.63 -10.10 -4.16
C ASP A 59 -5.51 -9.81 -3.14
N TRP A 60 -5.79 -9.05 -2.08
CA TRP A 60 -4.90 -8.83 -0.93
C TRP A 60 -5.69 -8.46 0.31
N ILE A 61 -5.04 -8.55 1.46
CA ILE A 61 -5.54 -8.00 2.72
C ILE A 61 -4.61 -6.91 3.22
N ALA A 62 -5.16 -5.94 3.94
CA ALA A 62 -4.39 -4.96 4.70
C ALA A 62 -4.59 -5.23 6.20
N VAL A 63 -3.51 -5.52 6.90
CA VAL A 63 -3.50 -5.71 8.36
C VAL A 63 -3.00 -4.43 8.99
N VAL A 64 -3.79 -3.85 9.91
CA VAL A 64 -3.37 -2.72 10.73
C VAL A 64 -2.91 -3.26 12.08
N CYS A 65 -1.65 -3.02 12.44
CA CYS A 65 -1.06 -3.54 13.68
C CYS A 65 0.06 -2.63 14.20
N ASN A 66 0.55 -2.92 15.40
CA ASN A 66 1.72 -2.21 15.92
C ASN A 66 3.02 -2.61 15.16
N PRO A 67 4.11 -1.84 15.28
CA PRO A 67 5.33 -2.10 14.51
C PRO A 67 5.96 -3.47 14.79
N HIS A 68 5.78 -4.00 16.00
CA HIS A 68 6.28 -5.32 16.39
C HIS A 68 5.65 -6.43 15.55
N TRP A 69 4.31 -6.43 15.44
CA TRP A 69 3.60 -7.39 14.60
C TRP A 69 3.81 -7.11 13.11
N ALA A 70 3.94 -5.85 12.71
CA ALA A 70 4.20 -5.51 11.32
C ALA A 70 5.50 -6.14 10.81
N ASN A 71 6.54 -6.19 11.65
CA ASN A 71 7.80 -6.85 11.35
C ASN A 71 7.63 -8.36 11.13
N PHE A 72 6.89 -9.04 12.01
CA PHE A 72 6.69 -10.49 11.88
C PHE A 72 5.82 -10.85 10.68
N ILE A 73 4.70 -10.15 10.50
CA ILE A 73 3.77 -10.40 9.41
C ILE A 73 4.42 -10.02 8.07
N GLY A 74 5.11 -8.88 7.97
CA GLY A 74 5.83 -8.54 6.75
C GLY A 74 6.98 -9.51 6.45
N GLY A 75 7.70 -9.95 7.49
CA GLY A 75 8.84 -10.84 7.36
C GLY A 75 8.50 -12.31 7.12
N ALA A 76 7.25 -12.76 7.31
CA ALA A 76 6.96 -14.18 7.16
C ALA A 76 7.08 -14.65 5.70
N ARG A 77 6.88 -13.77 4.71
CA ARG A 77 7.19 -14.10 3.31
C ARG A 77 8.68 -14.46 3.15
N THR A 78 9.57 -13.70 3.78
CA THR A 78 11.02 -13.93 3.72
C THR A 78 11.38 -15.35 4.16
N VAL A 79 10.63 -15.92 5.11
CA VAL A 79 10.86 -17.30 5.59
C VAL A 79 10.48 -18.35 4.52
N ILE A 80 9.57 -18.02 3.62
CA ILE A 80 9.06 -18.93 2.58
C ILE A 80 10.01 -18.97 1.38
N ASP A 81 10.36 -17.80 0.84
CA ASP A 81 11.06 -17.68 -0.44
C ASP A 81 12.32 -16.79 -0.40
N GLY A 82 12.70 -16.28 0.78
CA GLY A 82 13.85 -15.39 0.93
C GLY A 82 13.62 -13.94 0.51
N THR A 83 12.42 -13.59 0.03
CA THR A 83 12.11 -12.23 -0.44
C THR A 83 11.71 -11.33 0.73
N PRO A 84 12.47 -10.25 1.03
CA PRO A 84 12.10 -9.32 2.08
C PRO A 84 10.85 -8.50 1.71
N PRO A 85 10.05 -8.06 2.70
CA PRO A 85 8.94 -7.15 2.45
C PRO A 85 9.46 -5.81 1.95
N ARG A 86 8.65 -5.14 1.13
CA ARG A 86 8.92 -3.79 0.65
C ARG A 86 8.49 -2.76 1.70
N GLY A 87 9.39 -1.86 2.06
CA GLY A 87 9.05 -0.67 2.85
C GLY A 87 8.63 0.47 1.94
N ALA A 88 7.53 1.16 2.27
CA ALA A 88 7.10 2.37 1.57
C ALA A 88 6.98 3.54 2.56
N CYS A 89 7.80 4.58 2.35
CA CYS A 89 7.89 5.77 3.19
C CYS A 89 7.95 7.04 2.31
N GLY A 90 7.07 8.01 2.58
CA GLY A 90 7.10 9.35 1.96
C GLY A 90 6.40 9.46 0.60
N SER A 91 6.22 8.36 -0.12
CA SER A 91 5.52 8.32 -1.41
C SER A 91 4.00 8.45 -1.28
N SER A 92 3.35 8.45 -2.44
CA SER A 92 1.90 8.32 -2.61
C SER A 92 1.36 7.04 -1.94
N PHE A 93 1.13 7.10 -0.63
CA PHE A 93 0.86 5.91 0.18
C PHE A 93 -0.33 5.07 -0.31
N CYS A 94 -1.35 5.69 -0.91
CA CYS A 94 -2.46 4.98 -1.51
C CYS A 94 -2.07 4.22 -2.79
N SER A 95 -1.15 4.71 -3.63
CA SER A 95 -0.62 3.90 -4.72
C SER A 95 0.29 2.78 -4.21
N ASP A 96 1.05 2.99 -3.13
CA ASP A 96 1.86 1.91 -2.55
C ASP A 96 1.01 0.80 -1.94
N LEU A 97 -0.10 1.17 -1.30
CA LEU A 97 -0.98 0.21 -0.65
C LEU A 97 -1.76 -0.64 -1.66
N PHE A 98 -1.99 -0.11 -2.87
CA PHE A 98 -2.91 -0.72 -3.83
C PHE A 98 -2.28 -1.15 -5.16
N ALA A 99 -1.24 -0.48 -5.65
CA ALA A 99 -0.61 -0.78 -6.93
C ALA A 99 0.64 -1.65 -6.76
N THR A 100 1.43 -1.39 -5.71
CA THR A 100 2.69 -2.10 -5.47
C THR A 100 2.50 -3.61 -5.28
N PRO A 101 1.47 -4.12 -4.57
CA PRO A 101 1.22 -5.56 -4.51
C PRO A 101 0.93 -6.19 -5.88
N TRP A 102 0.29 -5.47 -6.81
CA TRP A 102 0.08 -5.98 -8.18
C TRP A 102 1.34 -5.98 -9.03
N HIS A 103 2.16 -4.93 -8.88
CA HIS A 103 3.36 -4.76 -9.69
C HIS A 103 4.51 -5.64 -9.20
N ASP A 104 4.80 -5.57 -7.91
CA ASP A 104 5.95 -6.24 -7.29
C ASP A 104 5.62 -7.64 -6.78
N ASP A 105 4.32 -7.97 -6.68
CA ASP A 105 3.85 -9.25 -6.18
C ASP A 105 4.46 -9.57 -4.80
N ASN A 106 4.50 -8.55 -3.93
CA ASN A 106 5.19 -8.55 -2.65
C ASN A 106 4.36 -8.00 -1.50
N VAL A 107 4.75 -8.38 -0.29
CA VAL A 107 4.24 -7.83 0.96
C VAL A 107 4.81 -6.43 1.15
N VAL A 108 3.94 -5.47 1.48
CA VAL A 108 4.32 -4.07 1.70
C VAL A 108 4.09 -3.71 3.17
N ILE A 109 5.12 -3.16 3.82
CA ILE A 109 5.00 -2.51 5.13
C ILE A 109 5.05 -1.00 4.94
N THR A 110 4.08 -0.29 5.49
CA THR A 110 4.01 1.17 5.39
C THR A 110 3.32 1.78 6.61
N PRO A 111 3.68 3.00 7.03
CA PRO A 111 2.83 3.75 7.96
C PRO A 111 1.45 4.06 7.35
N GLY A 112 1.25 3.93 6.04
CA GLY A 112 -0.04 4.19 5.40
C GLY A 112 -0.30 5.67 5.16
N ASP A 113 -1.41 5.94 4.46
CA ASP A 113 -1.73 7.24 3.88
C ASP A 113 -2.27 8.27 4.87
N LEU A 114 -2.04 9.56 4.60
CA LEU A 114 -2.68 10.67 5.28
C LEU A 114 -4.21 10.60 5.14
N GLY A 115 -4.76 10.34 3.95
CA GLY A 115 -6.21 10.21 3.76
C GLY A 115 -6.79 8.97 4.44
N GLY A 116 -6.11 7.84 4.33
CA GLY A 116 -6.48 6.60 5.03
C GLY A 116 -6.44 6.75 6.56
N ARG A 117 -5.42 7.39 7.12
CA ARG A 117 -5.29 7.63 8.57
C ARG A 117 -6.18 8.76 9.08
N MET A 118 -6.40 9.83 8.30
CA MET A 118 -7.25 10.94 8.72
C MET A 118 -8.72 10.55 8.80
N ASN A 119 -9.17 9.60 7.98
CA ASN A 119 -10.56 9.14 7.96
C ASN A 119 -10.81 7.91 8.84
N ASN A 120 -9.78 7.26 9.38
CA ASN A 120 -9.90 6.10 10.25
C ASN A 120 -9.34 6.39 11.65
N ARG A 121 -9.94 5.81 12.69
CA ARG A 121 -9.46 5.98 14.08
C ARG A 121 -8.26 5.06 14.37
N LEU A 122 -7.13 5.38 13.74
CA LEU A 122 -5.87 4.64 13.91
C LEU A 122 -4.97 5.32 14.94
N LYS A 123 -4.25 4.52 15.72
CA LYS A 123 -3.23 5.05 16.63
C LYS A 123 -2.03 5.56 15.83
N PRO A 124 -1.30 6.58 16.31
CA PRO A 124 -0.13 7.12 15.58
C PRO A 124 0.95 6.08 15.28
N GLU A 125 1.10 5.06 16.14
CA GLU A 125 2.15 4.05 16.04
C GLU A 125 1.76 2.86 15.15
N GLU A 126 0.48 2.76 14.75
CA GLU A 126 0.02 1.66 13.92
C GLU A 126 0.61 1.73 12.50
N MET A 127 0.87 0.55 11.94
CA MET A 127 1.43 0.29 10.63
C MET A 127 0.43 -0.53 9.82
N PHE A 128 0.51 -0.40 8.50
CA PHE A 128 -0.20 -1.23 7.55
C PHE A 128 0.75 -2.27 6.98
N VAL A 129 0.28 -3.52 6.94
CA VAL A 129 0.93 -4.61 6.21
C VAL A 129 -0.02 -5.10 5.13
N VAL A 130 0.36 -4.94 3.87
CA VAL A 130 -0.43 -5.37 2.72
C VAL A 130 0.09 -6.70 2.21
N ILE A 131 -0.78 -7.69 2.14
CA ILE A 131 -0.41 -9.09 1.89
C ILE A 131 -1.20 -9.61 0.68
N PRO A 132 -0.54 -9.94 -0.45
CA PRO A 132 -1.18 -10.62 -1.56
C PRO A 132 -1.85 -11.92 -1.12
N SER A 133 -3.07 -12.18 -1.61
CA SER A 133 -3.92 -13.27 -1.09
C SER A 133 -3.31 -14.65 -1.27
N LYS A 134 -2.49 -14.84 -2.31
CA LYS A 134 -1.74 -16.07 -2.55
C LYS A 134 -0.77 -16.46 -1.41
N TYR A 135 -0.39 -15.52 -0.54
CA TYR A 135 0.46 -15.80 0.61
C TYR A 135 -0.35 -16.10 1.89
N LEU A 136 -1.67 -15.97 1.88
CA LEU A 136 -2.48 -16.11 3.11
C LEU A 136 -2.39 -17.51 3.74
N GLU A 137 -2.37 -18.57 2.95
CA GLU A 137 -2.24 -19.93 3.47
C GLU A 137 -0.90 -20.18 4.16
N SER A 138 0.15 -19.45 3.77
CA SER A 138 1.46 -19.55 4.42
C SER A 138 1.54 -18.79 5.75
N PHE A 139 0.63 -17.85 6.00
CA PHE A 139 0.52 -17.14 7.28
C PHE A 139 -0.34 -17.86 8.33
N SER A 140 -1.13 -18.87 7.94
CA SER A 140 -1.97 -19.64 8.88
C SER A 140 -1.26 -20.84 9.53
N ARG A 141 -0.02 -21.12 9.12
CA ARG A 141 0.80 -22.24 9.62
C ARG A 141 1.93 -21.84 10.56
N SER A 142 2.04 -20.55 10.92
CA SER A 142 3.00 -20.03 11.91
C SER A 142 2.37 -19.85 13.28
#